data_AF-A0A926CPA7-F1
#
_entry.id   AF-A0A926CPA7-F1
#
_cell.length_a   1.000
_cell.length_b   1.000
_cell.length_c   1.000
_cell.angle_alpha   90.00
_cell.angle_beta   90.00
_cell.angle_gamma   90.00
#
_symmetry.space_group_name_H-M   'P 1'
#
loop_
_entity.id
_entity.type
_entity.pdbx_description
1 polymer ?
#
loop_
_entity_poly.entity_id
_entity_poly.type
_entity_poly.pdbx_seq_one_letter_code
_entity_poly.pdbx_strand_id
1 'polypeptide(L)'
;RWVSAAEVRPGNRAVVHHVIAYLREPGSKWLEGAPVGQPVPKRIPGQKTNDSGQRDSLGGFAPGVPQLPAVPGRARLVKAGTDLVLEMHYTTNGKPATDLTKVGVIFAKEAPIERIGGFAAANSKLVIPAGADNHLVTSKYEVPNDMLLTQLTPHMHLRGKDFEYVAKYPSGESEVLLKVPHYDFNWQHTYVLAQPKLLPAGTVVECSAHYDNSPNNRFNPDSKAEVRWGDQSWDEMMIGFAEIIHDPAKSPSEVFKKKVVQTVPKESAAARD
;
A
#
# COMPACT_ATOMS: atom_id res chain seq x y z
N ARG A 1 12.92 -0.54 18.08
CA ARG A 1 12.81 0.91 18.33
C ARG A 1 11.54 1.43 17.70
N TRP A 2 10.95 2.47 18.27
CA TRP A 2 9.79 3.15 17.72
C TRP A 2 10.25 4.30 16.82
N VAL A 3 9.73 4.35 15.60
CA VAL A 3 10.03 5.39 14.59
C VAL A 3 8.80 6.26 14.45
N SER A 4 8.90 7.53 14.85
CA SER A 4 7.78 8.49 14.83
C SER A 4 7.61 9.17 13.47
N ALA A 5 8.69 9.24 12.68
CA ALA A 5 8.66 9.67 11.29
C ALA A 5 9.84 9.08 10.54
N ALA A 6 9.69 8.92 9.24
CA ALA A 6 10.76 8.56 8.34
C ALA A 6 10.58 9.33 7.02
N GLU A 7 11.69 9.53 6.32
CA GLU A 7 11.70 10.22 5.03
C GLU A 7 12.63 9.47 4.08
N VAL A 8 12.17 9.24 2.86
CA VAL A 8 13.02 8.76 1.77
C VAL A 8 13.35 9.93 0.85
N ARG A 9 14.64 10.24 0.71
CA ARG A 9 15.15 11.31 -0.15
C ARG A 9 15.91 10.71 -1.33
N PRO A 10 15.36 10.79 -2.55
CA PRO A 10 16.13 10.43 -3.75
C PRO A 10 17.40 11.25 -3.86
N GLY A 11 18.51 10.60 -4.21
CA GLY A 11 19.75 11.30 -4.54
C GLY A 11 19.68 11.94 -5.94
N ASN A 12 18.90 11.34 -6.84
CA ASN A 12 18.70 11.81 -8.20
C ASN A 12 17.23 11.73 -8.64
N ARG A 13 16.51 12.83 -8.42
CA ARG A 13 15.08 12.96 -8.78
C ARG A 13 14.80 12.90 -10.29
N ALA A 14 15.82 12.99 -11.15
CA ALA A 14 15.65 12.91 -12.61
C ALA A 14 15.53 11.46 -13.12
N VAL A 15 15.85 10.46 -12.29
CA VAL A 15 15.77 9.04 -12.63
C VAL A 15 15.04 8.20 -11.60
N VAL A 16 14.95 8.65 -10.34
CA VAL A 16 14.15 7.96 -9.30
C VAL A 16 12.70 8.37 -9.43
N HIS A 17 11.86 7.44 -9.88
CA HIS A 17 10.42 7.66 -9.92
C HIS A 17 9.80 7.41 -8.55
N HIS A 18 9.97 6.23 -7.97
CA HIS A 18 9.54 5.99 -6.60
C HIS A 18 10.50 5.07 -5.82
N VAL A 19 10.41 5.15 -4.50
CA VAL A 19 11.12 4.29 -3.56
C VAL A 19 10.18 3.86 -2.45
N ILE A 20 10.19 2.59 -2.08
CA ILE A 20 9.50 2.11 -0.87
C ILE A 20 10.53 1.49 0.07
N ALA A 21 10.51 1.90 1.33
CA ALA A 21 11.41 1.41 2.36
C ALA A 21 10.71 0.35 3.23
N TYR A 22 10.70 -0.89 2.76
CA TYR A 22 10.04 -2.01 3.44
C TYR A 22 10.80 -2.47 4.68
N LEU A 23 10.03 -2.89 5.69
CA LEU A 23 10.52 -3.51 6.91
C LEU A 23 10.41 -5.03 6.80
N ARG A 24 11.55 -5.70 6.59
CA ARG A 24 11.62 -7.16 6.69
C ARG A 24 11.89 -7.56 8.13
N GLU A 25 10.84 -7.95 8.85
CA GLU A 25 10.99 -8.41 10.24
C GLU A 25 11.84 -9.69 10.37
N PRO A 26 12.50 -9.89 11.53
CA PRO A 26 13.23 -11.11 11.83
C PRO A 26 12.38 -12.36 11.60
N GLY A 27 12.96 -13.38 10.96
CA GLY A 27 12.27 -14.63 10.63
C GLY A 27 11.42 -14.60 9.35
N SER A 28 11.33 -13.45 8.66
CA SER A 28 10.77 -13.41 7.31
C SER A 28 11.64 -14.22 6.34
N LYS A 29 10.99 -15.01 5.49
CA LYS A 29 11.64 -15.78 4.41
C LYS A 29 11.83 -14.98 3.12
N TRP A 30 11.23 -13.79 3.04
CA TRP A 30 11.37 -12.93 1.87
C TRP A 30 12.79 -12.35 1.77
N LEU A 31 13.47 -12.60 0.65
CA LEU A 31 14.87 -12.21 0.42
C LEU A 31 15.85 -12.77 1.48
N GLU A 32 15.47 -13.81 2.23
CA GLU A 32 16.38 -14.46 3.19
C GLU A 32 17.69 -14.84 2.51
N GLY A 33 18.82 -14.47 3.11
CA GLY A 33 20.16 -14.70 2.55
C GLY A 33 20.57 -13.76 1.41
N ALA A 34 19.72 -12.82 0.99
CA ALA A 34 20.10 -11.81 0.01
C ALA A 34 21.26 -10.94 0.54
N PRO A 35 22.24 -10.58 -0.31
CA PRO A 35 23.35 -9.72 0.09
C PRO A 35 22.87 -8.32 0.48
N VAL A 36 23.40 -7.78 1.58
CA VAL A 36 23.13 -6.41 2.01
C VAL A 36 23.92 -5.43 1.13
N GLY A 37 23.25 -4.35 0.71
CA GLY A 37 23.87 -3.27 -0.07
C GLY A 37 24.04 -3.58 -1.56
N GLN A 38 23.51 -4.70 -2.06
CA GLN A 38 23.53 -5.06 -3.48
C GLN A 38 22.10 -5.08 -4.04
N PRO A 39 21.89 -4.64 -5.29
CA PRO A 39 20.61 -4.82 -5.96
C PRO A 39 20.29 -6.32 -6.10
N VAL A 40 19.06 -6.69 -5.76
CA VAL A 40 18.53 -8.04 -5.93
C VAL A 40 17.20 -7.97 -6.67
N PRO A 41 16.83 -9.01 -7.44
CA PRO A 41 15.51 -9.05 -8.05
C PRO A 41 14.42 -9.06 -6.98
N LYS A 42 13.29 -8.38 -7.26
CA LYS A 42 12.13 -8.28 -6.35
C LYS A 42 11.60 -9.64 -5.88
N ARG A 43 11.78 -10.67 -6.71
CA ARG A 43 11.47 -12.07 -6.40
C ARG A 43 12.66 -12.95 -6.78
N ILE A 44 13.07 -13.80 -5.86
CA ILE A 44 14.05 -14.86 -6.11
C ILE A 44 13.27 -16.14 -6.46
N PRO A 45 13.40 -16.68 -7.69
CA PRO A 45 12.72 -17.91 -8.07
C PRO A 45 13.01 -19.05 -7.08
N GLY A 46 11.98 -19.80 -6.71
CA GLY A 46 12.10 -20.91 -5.75
C GLY A 46 12.18 -20.52 -4.27
N GLN A 47 12.33 -19.23 -3.94
CA GLN A 47 12.28 -18.77 -2.55
C GLN A 47 10.84 -18.81 -2.03
N LYS A 48 10.63 -19.56 -0.94
CA LYS A 48 9.36 -19.56 -0.21
C LYS A 48 9.21 -18.24 0.54
N THR A 49 8.02 -17.65 0.52
CA THR A 49 7.67 -16.55 1.43
C THR A 49 6.74 -17.11 2.52
N ASN A 50 6.90 -16.61 3.73
CA ASN A 50 5.99 -16.89 4.86
C ASN A 50 5.15 -15.66 5.25
N ASP A 51 5.24 -14.58 4.47
CA ASP A 51 4.37 -13.42 4.59
C ASP A 51 3.13 -13.58 3.69
N SER A 52 2.07 -12.86 4.02
CA SER A 52 0.84 -12.79 3.23
C SER A 52 0.98 -11.91 1.98
N GLY A 53 2.22 -11.53 1.61
CA GLY A 53 2.50 -10.47 0.65
C GLY A 53 2.27 -9.06 1.18
N GLN A 54 1.66 -8.91 2.37
CA GLN A 54 1.48 -7.63 3.04
C GLN A 54 2.77 -7.27 3.79
N ARG A 55 3.47 -6.24 3.32
CA ARG A 55 4.76 -5.80 3.87
C ARG A 55 4.58 -4.48 4.59
N ASP A 56 5.07 -4.41 5.81
CA ASP A 56 5.17 -3.14 6.54
C ASP A 56 6.28 -2.28 5.92
N SER A 57 6.17 -0.95 6.01
CA SER A 57 7.15 -0.02 5.45
C SER A 57 7.34 1.21 6.33
N LEU A 58 8.52 1.83 6.26
CA LEU A 58 8.77 3.15 6.83
C LEU A 58 8.19 4.29 5.97
N GLY A 59 7.47 3.97 4.89
CA GLY A 59 7.03 4.92 3.88
C GLY A 59 7.93 4.89 2.65
N GLY A 60 7.85 5.96 1.86
CA GLY A 60 8.48 6.02 0.57
C GLY A 60 8.57 7.42 -0.01
N PHE A 61 8.98 7.45 -1.27
CA PHE A 61 8.99 8.64 -2.10
C PHE A 61 8.26 8.32 -3.39
N ALA A 62 7.39 9.22 -3.85
CA ALA A 62 6.93 9.33 -5.23
C ALA A 62 6.68 10.81 -5.54
N PRO A 63 6.60 11.22 -6.81
CA PRO A 63 6.38 12.61 -7.18
C PRO A 63 5.04 13.11 -6.62
N GLY A 64 5.07 14.26 -5.93
CA GLY A 64 3.89 14.87 -5.33
C GLY A 64 3.47 14.32 -3.96
N VAL A 65 4.09 13.24 -3.46
CA VAL A 65 3.86 12.74 -2.09
C VAL A 65 4.53 13.70 -1.09
N PRO A 66 3.77 14.38 -0.21
CA PRO A 66 4.36 15.17 0.85
C PRO A 66 5.02 14.26 1.90
N GLN A 67 6.14 14.71 2.46
CA GLN A 67 6.71 14.06 3.64
C GLN A 67 5.96 14.58 4.86
N LEU A 68 5.31 13.67 5.59
CA LEU A 68 4.48 14.04 6.74
C LEU A 68 5.34 14.14 8.01
N PRO A 69 5.14 15.19 8.82
CA PRO A 69 5.86 15.32 10.09
C PRO A 69 5.44 14.23 11.07
N ALA A 70 6.29 13.98 12.07
CA ALA A 70 5.93 13.12 13.19
C ALA A 70 4.68 13.64 13.90
N VAL A 71 3.70 12.77 14.14
CA VAL A 71 2.54 13.07 14.98
C VAL A 71 2.86 12.63 16.42
N PRO A 72 2.76 13.51 17.43
CA PRO A 72 3.03 13.15 18.82
C PRO A 72 2.24 11.91 19.25
N GLY A 73 2.91 10.99 19.94
CA GLY A 73 2.29 9.75 20.42
C GLY A 73 2.10 8.65 19.38
N ARG A 74 2.35 8.91 18.08
CA ARG A 74 2.28 7.91 17.00
C ARG A 74 3.67 7.43 16.58
N ALA A 75 3.83 6.12 16.42
CA ALA A 75 5.05 5.56 15.87
C ALA A 75 4.86 4.20 15.21
N ARG A 76 5.75 3.85 14.29
CA ARG A 76 5.88 2.50 13.73
C ARG A 76 6.93 1.72 14.53
N LEU A 77 6.67 0.44 14.79
CA LEU A 77 7.64 -0.42 15.47
C LEU A 77 8.63 -1.02 14.46
N VAL A 78 9.92 -0.77 14.65
CA VAL A 78 11.00 -1.48 13.96
C VAL A 78 11.67 -2.42 14.96
N LYS A 79 11.49 -3.74 14.78
CA LYS A 79 12.05 -4.75 15.69
C LYS A 79 13.58 -4.81 15.55
N ALA A 80 14.26 -5.26 16.60
CA ALA A 80 15.69 -5.54 16.51
C ALA A 80 15.92 -6.67 15.49
N GLY A 81 16.92 -6.52 14.61
CA GLY A 81 17.20 -7.45 13.53
C GLY A 81 16.29 -7.32 12.30
N THR A 82 15.44 -6.29 12.23
CA THR A 82 14.70 -5.97 11.00
C THR A 82 15.66 -5.43 9.94
N ASP A 83 15.58 -5.98 8.72
CA ASP A 83 16.26 -5.43 7.56
C ASP A 83 15.40 -4.35 6.88
N LEU A 84 16.07 -3.31 6.39
CA LEU A 84 15.44 -2.31 5.53
C LEU A 84 15.66 -2.71 4.06
N VAL A 85 14.57 -2.97 3.35
CA VAL A 85 14.60 -3.32 1.93
C VAL A 85 14.09 -2.14 1.12
N LEU A 86 14.93 -1.58 0.26
CA LEU A 86 14.56 -0.49 -0.63
C LEU A 86 14.09 -1.05 -1.98
N GLU A 87 12.79 -0.92 -2.27
CA GLU A 87 12.27 -1.12 -3.62
C GLU A 87 12.52 0.14 -4.43
N MET A 88 13.45 0.08 -5.38
CA MET A 88 13.88 1.20 -6.20
C MET A 88 13.23 1.11 -7.58
N HIS A 89 12.38 2.07 -7.94
CA HIS A 89 11.87 2.21 -9.30
C HIS A 89 12.56 3.39 -10.00
N TYR A 90 13.43 3.05 -10.95
CA TYR A 90 14.08 4.02 -11.81
C TYR A 90 13.37 4.15 -13.16
N THR A 91 13.17 5.37 -13.63
CA THR A 91 12.73 5.67 -15.00
C THR A 91 13.93 6.19 -15.80
N THR A 92 14.27 5.50 -16.88
CA THR A 92 15.42 5.88 -17.72
C THR A 92 15.13 7.17 -18.49
N ASN A 93 16.10 8.09 -18.52
CA ASN A 93 16.02 9.32 -19.30
C ASN A 93 17.06 9.39 -20.46
N GLY A 94 17.67 8.23 -20.79
CA GLY A 94 18.65 8.10 -21.88
C GLY A 94 20.06 8.59 -21.56
N LYS A 95 20.33 9.08 -20.34
CA LYS A 95 21.67 9.52 -19.90
C LYS A 95 22.19 8.67 -18.75
N PRO A 96 23.49 8.33 -18.71
CA PRO A 96 24.09 7.72 -17.53
C PRO A 96 23.86 8.60 -16.29
N ALA A 97 23.47 7.98 -15.18
CA ALA A 97 23.13 8.67 -13.95
C ALA A 97 23.58 7.85 -12.74
N THR A 98 23.94 8.56 -11.66
CA THR A 98 24.18 7.98 -10.34
C THR A 98 23.08 8.43 -9.39
N ASP A 99 22.68 7.55 -8.48
CA ASP A 99 21.77 7.85 -7.39
C ASP A 99 22.37 7.41 -6.06
N LEU A 100 22.13 8.22 -5.02
CA LEU A 100 22.44 7.89 -3.64
C LEU A 100 21.25 8.27 -2.78
N THR A 101 20.15 7.55 -2.95
CA THR A 101 18.95 7.69 -2.13
C THR A 101 19.26 7.46 -0.65
N LYS A 102 18.66 8.28 0.21
CA LYS A 102 18.83 8.23 1.67
C LYS A 102 17.50 7.96 2.36
N VAL A 103 17.54 7.22 3.46
CA VAL A 103 16.42 7.08 4.39
C VAL A 103 16.78 7.76 5.70
N GLY A 104 16.02 8.79 6.07
CA GLY A 104 16.09 9.43 7.39
C GLY A 104 15.02 8.84 8.31
N VAL A 105 15.34 8.68 9.59
CA VAL A 105 14.38 8.23 10.61
C VAL A 105 14.47 9.13 11.84
N ILE A 106 13.31 9.40 12.43
CA ILE A 106 13.19 10.05 13.73
C ILE A 106 12.67 8.99 14.71
N PHE A 107 13.45 8.68 15.73
CA PHE A 107 13.01 7.78 16.79
C PHE A 107 12.11 8.51 17.79
N ALA A 108 11.07 7.82 18.24
CA ALA A 108 10.23 8.32 19.31
C ALA A 108 11.05 8.44 20.61
N LYS A 109 10.90 9.57 21.31
CA LYS A 109 11.57 9.83 22.59
C LYS A 109 10.86 9.16 23.77
N GLU A 110 9.56 8.95 23.63
CA GLU A 110 8.67 8.34 24.62
C GLU A 110 8.00 7.11 24.00
N ALA A 111 7.38 6.28 24.84
CA ALA A 111 6.55 5.19 24.36
C ALA A 111 5.35 5.76 23.59
N PRO A 112 5.04 5.25 22.39
CA PRO A 112 3.87 5.71 21.65
C PRO A 112 2.58 5.25 22.35
N ILE A 113 1.54 6.07 22.22
CA ILE A 113 0.17 5.71 22.61
C ILE A 113 -0.57 5.03 21.46
N GLU A 114 -0.10 5.22 20.22
CA GLU A 114 -0.71 4.70 19.01
C GLU A 114 0.38 4.16 18.08
N ARG A 115 0.18 2.94 17.56
CA ARG A 115 1.06 2.34 16.57
C ARG A 115 0.52 2.53 15.16
N ILE A 116 1.40 2.96 14.27
CA ILE A 116 1.10 3.13 12.84
C ILE A 116 1.20 1.75 12.15
N GLY A 117 0.20 1.45 11.33
CA GLY A 117 0.13 0.30 10.42
C GLY A 117 -0.41 0.73 9.05
N GLY A 118 -0.78 -0.23 8.22
CA GLY A 118 -1.47 0.07 6.96
C GLY A 118 -1.91 -1.16 6.21
N PHE A 119 -2.81 -0.98 5.26
CA PHE A 119 -3.27 -2.01 4.34
C PHE A 119 -3.33 -1.46 2.91
N ALA A 120 -3.51 -2.38 1.95
CA ALA A 120 -3.68 -2.05 0.56
C ALA A 120 -4.85 -2.85 -0.03
N ALA A 121 -5.79 -2.17 -0.69
CA ALA A 121 -6.75 -2.80 -1.58
C ALA A 121 -6.16 -2.77 -2.99
N ALA A 122 -5.68 -3.91 -3.49
CA ALA A 122 -5.00 -3.99 -4.79
C ALA A 122 -5.64 -5.02 -5.72
N ASN A 123 -5.57 -4.77 -7.03
CA ASN A 123 -5.97 -5.73 -8.06
C ASN A 123 -4.85 -5.98 -9.07
N SER A 124 -4.01 -6.98 -8.77
CA SER A 124 -2.93 -7.42 -9.67
C SER A 124 -3.38 -8.25 -10.87
N LYS A 125 -4.69 -8.50 -11.00
CA LYS A 125 -5.29 -9.23 -12.13
C LYS A 125 -5.91 -8.29 -13.16
N LEU A 126 -5.70 -6.97 -13.03
CA LEU A 126 -6.23 -5.99 -13.98
C LEU A 126 -5.79 -6.31 -15.40
N VAL A 127 -6.71 -6.10 -16.35
CA VAL A 127 -6.48 -6.21 -17.78
C VAL A 127 -7.25 -5.08 -18.44
N ILE A 128 -6.54 -4.07 -18.92
CA ILE A 128 -7.13 -2.91 -19.57
C ILE A 128 -7.03 -3.12 -21.08
N PRO A 129 -8.18 -3.23 -21.80
CA PRO A 129 -8.17 -3.44 -23.24
C PRO A 129 -7.49 -2.29 -24.00
N ALA A 130 -6.92 -2.62 -25.16
CA ALA A 130 -6.44 -1.62 -26.11
C ALA A 130 -7.56 -0.63 -26.48
N GLY A 131 -7.23 0.65 -26.56
CA GLY A 131 -8.13 1.71 -27.02
C GLY A 131 -9.24 2.12 -26.05
N ALA A 132 -9.39 1.46 -24.88
CA ALA A 132 -10.44 1.79 -23.92
C ALA A 132 -10.21 3.16 -23.28
N ASP A 133 -11.18 4.08 -23.34
CA ASP A 133 -11.05 5.46 -22.86
C ASP A 133 -11.51 5.67 -21.41
N ASN A 134 -12.20 4.69 -20.83
CA ASN A 134 -12.73 4.77 -19.46
C ASN A 134 -12.93 3.37 -18.83
N HIS A 135 -11.87 2.56 -18.78
CA HIS A 135 -11.97 1.19 -18.27
C HIS A 135 -11.99 1.14 -16.74
N LEU A 136 -13.03 0.55 -16.15
CA LEU A 136 -13.17 0.39 -14.70
C LEU A 136 -12.37 -0.82 -14.19
N VAL A 137 -11.57 -0.61 -13.14
CA VAL A 137 -10.95 -1.66 -12.32
C VAL A 137 -11.34 -1.45 -10.87
N THR A 138 -11.64 -2.55 -10.17
CA THR A 138 -11.97 -2.51 -8.74
C THR A 138 -11.03 -3.38 -7.91
N SER A 139 -10.89 -3.03 -6.64
CA SER A 139 -10.26 -3.85 -5.60
C SER A 139 -11.02 -3.67 -4.29
N LYS A 140 -10.71 -4.52 -3.31
CA LYS A 140 -11.27 -4.38 -1.97
C LYS A 140 -10.31 -4.89 -0.91
N TYR A 141 -10.49 -4.37 0.29
CA TYR A 141 -9.88 -4.87 1.51
C TYR A 141 -10.98 -5.05 2.57
N GLU A 142 -11.09 -6.24 3.14
CA GLU A 142 -11.98 -6.50 4.26
C GLU A 142 -11.21 -6.27 5.57
N VAL A 143 -11.70 -5.35 6.38
CA VAL A 143 -11.12 -4.95 7.67
C VAL A 143 -11.31 -6.08 8.68
N PRO A 144 -10.24 -6.76 9.13
CA PRO A 144 -10.36 -7.97 9.96
C PRO A 144 -10.66 -7.68 11.43
N ASN A 145 -10.30 -6.49 11.93
CA ASN A 145 -10.50 -6.03 13.30
C ASN A 145 -10.74 -4.52 13.27
N ASP A 146 -11.32 -3.95 14.33
CA ASP A 146 -11.49 -2.50 14.45
C ASP A 146 -10.16 -1.76 14.24
N MET A 147 -10.16 -0.80 13.33
CA MET A 147 -8.99 0.02 12.96
C MET A 147 -9.39 1.48 12.89
N LEU A 148 -8.46 2.39 13.22
CA LEU A 148 -8.66 3.82 13.01
C LEU A 148 -7.89 4.23 11.74
N LEU A 149 -8.63 4.53 10.67
CA LEU A 149 -8.11 5.06 9.41
C LEU A 149 -7.61 6.50 9.59
N THR A 150 -6.39 6.77 9.16
CA THR A 150 -5.78 8.11 9.24
C THR A 150 -5.50 8.72 7.88
N GLN A 151 -5.16 7.90 6.86
CA GLN A 151 -4.75 8.42 5.56
C GLN A 151 -5.14 7.47 4.43
N LEU A 152 -5.34 8.04 3.24
CA LEU A 152 -5.61 7.31 2.00
C LEU A 152 -4.66 7.81 0.91
N THR A 153 -4.02 6.89 0.18
CA THR A 153 -3.07 7.22 -0.90
C THR A 153 -3.41 6.36 -2.13
N PRO A 154 -4.23 6.85 -3.07
CA PRO A 154 -4.47 6.14 -4.32
C PRO A 154 -3.19 6.10 -5.16
N HIS A 155 -2.97 4.96 -5.83
CA HIS A 155 -1.83 4.77 -6.71
C HIS A 155 -2.24 4.04 -8.00
N MET A 156 -1.91 4.67 -9.12
CA MET A 156 -2.08 4.23 -10.50
C MET A 156 -0.93 4.76 -11.36
N HIS A 157 -0.70 4.21 -12.56
CA HIS A 157 0.30 4.72 -13.49
C HIS A 157 -0.29 5.70 -14.51
N LEU A 158 0.32 5.78 -15.70
CA LEU A 158 0.12 6.83 -16.71
C LEU A 158 -1.33 6.94 -17.23
N ARG A 159 -2.13 5.88 -17.11
CA ARG A 159 -3.50 5.84 -17.64
C ARG A 159 -4.56 6.11 -16.59
N GLY A 160 -4.21 6.24 -15.31
CA GLY A 160 -5.17 6.51 -14.24
C GLY A 160 -5.92 7.84 -14.46
N LYS A 161 -7.26 7.81 -14.37
CA LYS A 161 -8.14 8.98 -14.55
C LYS A 161 -8.73 9.48 -13.24
N ASP A 162 -9.23 8.55 -12.43
CA ASP A 162 -9.91 8.82 -11.18
C ASP A 162 -9.78 7.63 -10.23
N PHE A 163 -9.97 7.90 -8.95
CA PHE A 163 -9.93 6.89 -7.89
C PHE A 163 -10.95 7.23 -6.80
N GLU A 164 -11.70 6.23 -6.33
CA GLU A 164 -12.66 6.39 -5.25
C GLU A 164 -12.50 5.27 -4.20
N TYR A 165 -12.66 5.64 -2.94
CA TYR A 165 -12.71 4.73 -1.79
C TYR A 165 -14.10 4.80 -1.16
N VAL A 166 -14.74 3.65 -1.01
CA VAL A 166 -16.03 3.50 -0.33
C VAL A 166 -15.89 2.51 0.82
N ALA A 167 -16.26 2.91 2.03
CA ALA A 167 -16.44 2.00 3.15
C ALA A 167 -17.86 1.43 3.12
N LYS A 168 -17.98 0.11 3.03
CA LYS A 168 -19.24 -0.62 3.25
C LYS A 168 -19.21 -1.22 4.64
N TYR A 169 -20.02 -0.67 5.55
CA TYR A 169 -20.03 -1.06 6.95
C TYR A 169 -20.83 -2.35 7.18
N PRO A 170 -20.52 -3.12 8.24
CA PRO A 170 -21.29 -4.31 8.61
C PRO A 170 -22.79 -4.04 8.87
N SER A 171 -23.14 -2.80 9.20
CA SER A 171 -24.53 -2.34 9.37
C SER A 171 -25.32 -2.30 8.06
N GLY A 172 -24.65 -2.36 6.90
CA GLY A 172 -25.23 -2.17 5.58
C GLY A 172 -25.13 -0.73 5.05
N GLU A 173 -24.73 0.23 5.90
CA GLU A 173 -24.45 1.61 5.47
C GLU A 173 -23.19 1.67 4.60
N SER A 174 -23.13 2.65 3.69
CA SER A 174 -21.94 2.93 2.88
C SER A 174 -21.56 4.40 2.94
N GLU A 175 -20.26 4.68 2.95
CA GLU A 175 -19.71 6.03 3.00
C GLU A 175 -18.57 6.18 1.99
N VAL A 176 -18.57 7.29 1.24
CA VAL A 176 -17.42 7.68 0.41
C VAL A 176 -16.34 8.26 1.32
N LEU A 177 -15.20 7.58 1.43
CA LEU A 177 -14.07 8.02 2.24
C LEU A 177 -13.19 9.04 1.50
N LEU A 178 -13.01 8.85 0.21
CA LEU A 178 -12.20 9.71 -0.66
C LEU A 178 -12.68 9.58 -2.10
N LYS A 179 -12.74 10.70 -2.82
CA LYS A 179 -12.96 10.77 -4.26
C LYS A 179 -11.92 11.68 -4.89
N VAL A 180 -11.15 11.12 -5.83
CA VAL A 180 -10.15 11.84 -6.63
C VAL A 180 -10.64 11.84 -8.08
N PRO A 181 -11.40 12.86 -8.52
CA PRO A 181 -12.05 12.86 -9.83
C PRO A 181 -11.09 13.11 -11.00
N HIS A 182 -9.91 13.65 -10.71
CA HIS A 182 -8.86 13.96 -11.68
C HIS A 182 -7.52 13.53 -11.11
N TYR A 183 -7.25 12.23 -11.16
CA TYR A 183 -5.96 11.68 -10.77
C TYR A 183 -4.89 12.14 -11.77
N ASP A 184 -3.71 12.49 -11.25
CA ASP A 184 -2.53 12.78 -12.05
C ASP A 184 -1.36 11.94 -11.52
N PHE A 185 -0.79 11.11 -12.39
CA PHE A 185 0.36 10.28 -12.08
C PHE A 185 1.58 11.07 -11.56
N ASN A 186 1.70 12.33 -11.96
CA ASN A 186 2.77 13.22 -11.50
C ASN A 186 2.47 13.84 -10.12
N TRP A 187 1.27 13.63 -9.59
CA TRP A 187 0.78 14.16 -8.32
C TRP A 187 0.14 13.05 -7.47
N GLN A 188 0.96 12.15 -6.94
CA GLN A 188 0.49 11.00 -6.16
C GLN A 188 0.26 11.38 -4.70
N HIS A 189 -0.82 12.10 -4.42
CA HIS A 189 -1.03 12.71 -3.10
C HIS A 189 -1.45 11.70 -2.02
N THR A 190 -1.02 11.97 -0.78
CA THR A 190 -1.57 11.34 0.42
C THR A 190 -2.62 12.25 1.03
N TYR A 191 -3.83 11.74 1.18
CA TYR A 191 -4.95 12.46 1.79
C TYR A 191 -5.04 12.08 3.26
N VAL A 192 -4.66 13.02 4.14
CA VAL A 192 -4.73 12.86 5.60
C VAL A 192 -6.13 13.24 6.07
N LEU A 193 -6.79 12.35 6.80
CA LEU A 193 -8.10 12.63 7.38
C LEU A 193 -7.96 13.66 8.50
N ALA A 194 -8.91 14.61 8.57
CA ALA A 194 -8.93 15.62 9.63
C ALA A 194 -9.05 15.00 11.04
N GLN A 195 -9.74 13.88 11.15
CA GLN A 195 -9.85 13.07 12.36
C GLN A 195 -9.75 11.58 11.98
N PRO A 196 -9.08 10.74 12.80
CA PRO A 196 -9.08 9.30 12.57
C PRO A 196 -10.50 8.74 12.50
N LYS A 197 -10.78 7.89 11.52
CA LYS A 197 -12.10 7.28 11.31
C LYS A 197 -12.09 5.82 11.75
N LEU A 198 -13.01 5.44 12.62
CA LEU A 198 -13.22 4.04 12.97
C LEU A 198 -13.75 3.27 11.75
N LEU A 199 -13.02 2.21 11.39
CA LEU A 199 -13.48 1.14 10.50
C LEU A 199 -13.74 -0.09 11.38
N PRO A 200 -15.01 -0.40 11.69
CA PRO A 200 -15.35 -1.61 12.43
C PRO A 200 -14.90 -2.88 11.70
N ALA A 201 -14.60 -3.94 12.45
CA ALA A 201 -14.34 -5.27 11.91
C ALA A 201 -15.47 -5.71 10.97
N GLY A 202 -15.12 -6.26 9.81
CA GLY A 202 -16.05 -6.64 8.74
C GLY A 202 -16.36 -5.51 7.75
N THR A 203 -15.89 -4.28 7.98
CA THR A 203 -16.00 -3.20 6.98
C THR A 203 -15.26 -3.61 5.71
N VAL A 204 -15.89 -3.45 4.55
CA VAL A 204 -15.24 -3.65 3.26
C VAL A 204 -14.89 -2.29 2.69
N VAL A 205 -13.59 -2.00 2.59
CA VAL A 205 -13.10 -0.83 1.86
C VAL A 205 -12.99 -1.23 0.40
N GLU A 206 -13.92 -0.76 -0.42
CA GLU A 206 -13.90 -0.94 -1.86
C GLU A 206 -13.20 0.24 -2.53
N CYS A 207 -12.40 -0.07 -3.55
CA CYS A 207 -11.75 0.91 -4.38
C CYS A 207 -12.19 0.72 -5.83
N SER A 208 -12.52 1.82 -6.50
CA SER A 208 -12.80 1.87 -7.93
C SER A 208 -11.86 2.88 -8.59
N ALA A 209 -11.40 2.53 -9.79
CA ALA A 209 -10.48 3.35 -10.56
C ALA A 209 -10.79 3.21 -12.05
N HIS A 210 -10.70 4.31 -12.80
CA HIS A 210 -10.82 4.28 -14.25
C HIS A 210 -9.48 4.55 -14.94
N TYR A 211 -9.28 3.91 -16.09
CA TYR A 211 -8.08 4.04 -16.91
C TYR A 211 -8.43 4.48 -18.33
N ASP A 212 -7.64 5.43 -18.86
CA ASP A 212 -7.69 5.87 -20.25
C ASP A 212 -6.51 5.27 -21.04
N ASN A 213 -6.76 4.11 -21.66
CA ASN A 213 -5.88 3.47 -22.63
C ASN A 213 -6.24 3.84 -24.09
N SER A 214 -6.95 4.94 -24.32
CA SER A 214 -7.28 5.42 -25.66
C SER A 214 -6.11 6.20 -26.29
N PRO A 215 -6.13 6.45 -27.61
CA PRO A 215 -5.18 7.36 -28.26
C PRO A 215 -5.33 8.83 -27.84
N ASN A 216 -6.40 9.21 -27.12
CA ASN A 216 -6.62 10.59 -26.67
C ASN A 216 -5.88 10.92 -25.38
N ASN A 217 -5.44 9.92 -24.61
CA ASN A 217 -4.59 10.13 -23.46
C ASN A 217 -3.15 10.42 -23.91
N ARG A 218 -2.73 11.68 -23.80
CA ARG A 218 -1.36 12.12 -24.14
C ARG A 218 -0.24 11.41 -23.36
N PHE A 219 -0.58 10.79 -22.22
CA PHE A 219 0.37 10.06 -21.39
C PHE A 219 0.43 8.56 -21.74
N ASN A 220 -0.47 8.08 -22.60
CA ASN A 220 -0.51 6.68 -23.01
C ASN A 220 0.65 6.36 -23.99
N PRO A 221 1.63 5.53 -23.60
CA PRO A 221 2.78 5.22 -24.45
C PRO A 221 2.42 4.34 -25.66
N ASP A 222 1.37 3.51 -25.53
CA ASP A 222 0.87 2.66 -26.61
C ASP A 222 -0.62 2.31 -26.36
N SER A 223 -1.50 2.95 -27.13
CA SER A 223 -2.95 2.74 -27.05
C SER A 223 -3.45 1.50 -27.79
N LYS A 224 -2.59 0.84 -28.57
CA LYS A 224 -2.94 -0.37 -29.34
C LYS A 224 -2.67 -1.66 -28.56
N ALA A 225 -1.96 -1.56 -27.45
CA ALA A 225 -1.65 -2.70 -26.60
C ALA A 225 -2.68 -2.88 -25.47
N GLU A 226 -2.92 -4.14 -25.11
CA GLU A 226 -3.53 -4.49 -23.83
C GLU A 226 -2.53 -4.19 -22.71
N VAL A 227 -3.03 -3.65 -21.59
CA VAL A 227 -2.19 -3.26 -20.45
C VAL A 227 -2.56 -4.10 -19.24
N ARG A 228 -1.55 -4.57 -18.50
CA ARG A 228 -1.67 -5.43 -17.33
C ARG A 228 -0.94 -4.85 -16.14
N TRP A 229 -1.12 -5.48 -14.98
CA TRP A 229 -0.33 -5.13 -13.80
C TRP A 229 1.17 -5.25 -14.07
N GLY A 230 1.94 -4.24 -13.69
CA GLY A 230 3.40 -4.30 -13.74
C GLY A 230 4.06 -3.16 -12.98
N ASP A 231 5.37 -3.27 -12.80
CA ASP A 231 6.14 -2.31 -12.01
C ASP A 231 6.53 -1.06 -12.82
N GLN A 232 6.52 -1.13 -14.15
CA GLN A 232 6.93 -0.02 -15.00
C GLN A 232 5.79 0.97 -15.20
N SER A 233 6.10 2.25 -15.38
CA SER A 233 5.08 3.29 -15.59
C SER A 233 4.22 3.08 -16.84
N TRP A 234 4.70 2.31 -17.83
CA TRP A 234 3.93 1.94 -19.03
C TRP A 234 3.05 0.70 -18.83
N ASP A 235 3.32 -0.11 -17.80
CA ASP A 235 2.34 -1.07 -17.25
C ASP A 235 1.31 -0.29 -16.41
N GLU A 236 0.43 -0.98 -15.68
CA GLU A 236 -0.47 -0.34 -14.73
C GLU A 236 -0.42 -0.91 -13.32
N MET A 237 -0.93 -0.12 -12.38
CA MET A 237 -1.22 -0.56 -11.03
C MET A 237 -2.59 -0.03 -10.59
N MET A 238 -3.25 -0.78 -9.72
CA MET A 238 -4.47 -0.36 -9.05
C MET A 238 -4.31 -0.64 -7.57
N ILE A 239 -3.92 0.37 -6.79
CA ILE A 239 -3.69 0.22 -5.35
C ILE A 239 -4.36 1.35 -4.59
N GLY A 240 -5.24 0.96 -3.68
CA GLY A 240 -5.76 1.83 -2.64
C GLY A 240 -4.99 1.63 -1.35
N PHE A 241 -3.94 2.43 -1.10
CA PHE A 241 -3.21 2.36 0.18
C PHE A 241 -3.97 3.11 1.28
N ALA A 242 -3.96 2.54 2.48
CA ALA A 242 -4.54 3.14 3.67
C ALA A 242 -3.57 3.04 4.85
N GLU A 243 -3.39 4.15 5.56
CA GLU A 243 -2.73 4.17 6.86
C GLU A 243 -3.77 4.02 7.97
N ILE A 244 -3.45 3.19 8.96
CA ILE A 244 -4.25 3.03 10.16
C ILE A 244 -3.39 3.23 11.39
N ILE A 245 -4.04 3.57 12.51
CA ILE A 245 -3.46 3.53 13.84
C ILE A 245 -4.18 2.51 14.71
N HIS A 246 -3.45 1.89 15.63
CA HIS A 246 -3.97 0.89 16.55
C HIS A 246 -3.19 0.87 17.87
N ASP A 247 -3.66 0.05 18.81
CA ASP A 247 -2.99 -0.16 20.11
C ASP A 247 -1.53 -0.62 19.92
N PRO A 248 -0.53 0.08 20.50
CA PRO A 248 0.88 -0.24 20.36
C PRO A 248 1.29 -1.59 20.96
N ALA A 249 0.50 -2.16 21.87
CA ALA A 249 0.73 -3.49 22.40
C ALA A 249 0.40 -4.60 21.39
N LYS A 250 -0.47 -4.33 20.40
CA LYS A 250 -0.86 -5.32 19.39
C LYS A 250 0.22 -5.46 18.30
N SER A 251 0.51 -6.70 17.92
CA SER A 251 1.32 -6.99 16.74
C SER A 251 0.53 -6.76 15.44
N PRO A 252 1.19 -6.51 14.28
CA PRO A 252 0.49 -6.43 13.00
C PRO A 252 -0.29 -7.71 12.70
N SER A 253 0.23 -8.88 13.11
CA SER A 253 -0.51 -10.14 12.97
C SER A 253 -1.81 -10.18 13.78
N GLU A 254 -1.88 -9.55 14.95
CA GLU A 254 -3.13 -9.47 15.73
C GLU A 254 -4.12 -8.48 15.12
N VAL A 255 -3.62 -7.45 14.44
CA VAL A 255 -4.43 -6.42 13.78
C VAL A 255 -4.97 -6.91 12.44
N PHE A 256 -4.14 -7.55 11.63
CA PHE A 256 -4.45 -7.90 10.24
C PHE A 256 -4.87 -9.36 10.01
N LYS A 257 -4.78 -10.25 11.01
CA LYS A 257 -5.37 -11.60 10.88
C LYS A 257 -6.87 -11.55 11.16
N LYS A 258 -7.64 -12.11 10.22
CA LYS A 258 -9.08 -12.36 10.42
C LYS A 258 -9.23 -13.32 11.60
N LYS A 259 -10.02 -12.93 12.61
CA LYS A 259 -10.37 -13.85 13.71
C LYS A 259 -11.11 -15.04 13.12
N VAL A 260 -10.57 -16.25 13.30
CA VAL A 260 -11.30 -17.47 12.98
C VAL A 260 -12.39 -17.62 14.03
N VAL A 261 -13.62 -17.29 13.67
CA VAL A 261 -14.77 -17.64 14.51
C VAL A 261 -14.88 -19.16 14.43
N GLN A 262 -14.54 -19.87 15.51
CA GLN A 262 -14.88 -21.27 15.63
C GLN A 262 -16.40 -21.38 15.59
N THR A 263 -16.95 -21.83 14.47
CA THR A 263 -18.34 -22.26 14.41
C THR A 263 -18.48 -23.49 15.29
N VAL A 264 -19.07 -23.33 16.47
CA VAL A 264 -19.53 -24.46 17.28
C VAL A 264 -20.53 -25.24 16.42
N PRO A 265 -20.34 -26.55 16.17
CA PRO A 265 -21.32 -27.34 15.44
C PRO A 265 -22.66 -27.25 16.17
N LYS A 266 -23.72 -26.86 15.46
CA LYS A 266 -25.08 -27.05 15.97
C LYS A 266 -25.24 -28.55 16.25
N GLU A 267 -25.40 -28.91 17.52
CA GLU A 267 -25.88 -30.25 17.87
C GLU A 267 -27.19 -30.48 17.11
N SER A 268 -27.22 -31.53 16.29
CA SER A 268 -28.44 -32.00 15.67
C SER A 268 -29.35 -32.48 16.80
N ALA A 269 -30.46 -31.78 17.02
CA ALA A 269 -31.58 -32.31 17.78
C ALA A 269 -32.11 -33.53 17.00
N ALA A 270 -31.61 -34.72 17.37
CA ALA A 270 -32.22 -35.96 16.96
C ALA A 270 -33.57 -36.05 17.68
N ALA A 271 -34.64 -36.01 16.87
CA ALA A 271 -35.98 -36.35 17.30
C ALA A 271 -35.98 -37.71 18.00
N ARG A 272 -36.59 -37.77 19.19
CA ARG A 272 -37.02 -39.01 19.79
C ARG A 272 -38.47 -39.22 19.36
N ASP A 273 -38.68 -40.21 18.49
CA ASP A 273 -39.93 -40.97 18.42
C ASP A 273 -39.92 -42.07 19.48
#